data_AF-A0A9W3AXK0-F1
#
_entry.id   AF-A0A9W3AXK0-F1
#
_cell.length_a   1.000
_cell.length_b   1.000
_cell.length_c   1.000
_cell.angle_alpha   90.00
_cell.angle_beta   90.00
_cell.angle_gamma   90.00
#
_symmetry.space_group_name_H-M   'P 1'
#
loop_
_entity.id
_entity.type
_entity.pdbx_description
1 polymer ?
#
loop_
_entity_poly.entity_id
_entity_poly.type
_entity_poly.pdbx_seq_one_letter_code
_entity_poly.pdbx_strand_id
1 'polypeptide(L)'
;MASKSILTCFLRPSCTTLLGSNGTVASLLPTSYVSVQQVRHRRYPKFVVRQNKRKTWHVRKWTQKYDDNLLTSNEQFIKDVIVENYAKNSDSPLKDAPWDRNPYVYGTRRTGVLALKLGTMLQWTTEGKPFMVTLLQVLDNHVINYVPPEVYATYPSHLPHHRQKFGLQIVGALSSDPRMFSKPYNNLFIKAGVPPKRWLTRFLITPNAACQPGTPLSVNHFKVGEYVDIQGRTRDWGFQGVCKRWGMKGMPASHGVTKSHRKMGSTGGGGDKDGIWKGKHMPGIMGDILRTQYGLKIWRINTKYNVLYVTGAAVCGRPHTFVRVYDTVLPRKKRPESSYESVPMPTWFEEDATEPLPEEYFDSKLFQFTSPSLEIEEEKK
;
A
#
# COMPACT_ATOMS: atom_id res chain seq x y z
N MET A 1 9.62 17.61 22.15
CA MET A 1 11.00 17.63 21.65
C MET A 1 11.52 16.21 21.48
N ALA A 2 12.45 16.01 20.53
CA ALA A 2 13.11 14.77 20.08
C ALA A 2 12.22 13.68 19.41
N SER A 3 12.27 13.61 18.07
CA SER A 3 11.81 12.44 17.31
C SER A 3 12.89 11.36 17.37
N LYS A 4 12.64 10.21 18.00
CA LYS A 4 13.51 9.04 17.86
C LYS A 4 13.26 8.40 16.49
N SER A 5 14.15 8.66 15.54
CA SER A 5 14.33 7.85 14.35
C SER A 5 14.88 6.49 14.78
N ILE A 6 14.12 5.41 14.55
CA ILE A 6 14.66 4.06 14.70
C ILE A 6 15.43 3.75 13.41
N LEU A 7 16.75 3.92 13.47
CA LEU A 7 17.71 3.37 12.51
C LEU A 7 17.84 1.88 12.83
N THR A 8 17.24 1.01 12.02
CA THR A 8 17.65 -0.41 11.99
C THR A 8 18.71 -0.56 10.91
N CYS A 9 19.97 -0.31 11.27
CA CYS A 9 21.12 -0.73 10.47
C CYS A 9 21.37 -2.21 10.77
N PHE A 10 21.10 -3.10 9.81
CA PHE A 10 21.69 -4.43 9.83
C PHE A 10 23.14 -4.30 9.33
N LEU A 11 24.04 -3.89 10.21
CA LEU A 11 25.47 -4.10 10.01
C LEU A 11 25.76 -5.54 10.44
N ARG A 12 25.94 -6.46 9.49
CA ARG A 12 26.75 -7.65 9.72
C ARG A 12 28.21 -7.18 9.58
N PRO A 13 29.04 -7.25 10.63
CA PRO A 13 30.46 -7.05 10.46
C PRO A 13 31.03 -8.35 9.87
N SER A 14 31.19 -8.43 8.56
CA SER A 14 32.22 -9.29 7.97
C SER A 14 33.47 -8.43 7.84
N CYS A 15 34.17 -8.25 8.95
CA CYS A 15 35.48 -7.64 8.97
C CYS A 15 36.51 -8.77 8.78
N THR A 16 36.87 -9.05 7.53
CA THR A 16 38.10 -9.78 7.22
C THR A 16 39.11 -8.71 6.82
N THR A 17 39.91 -8.27 7.79
CA THR A 17 41.05 -7.39 7.57
C THR A 17 42.18 -8.19 6.92
N LEU A 18 42.52 -7.88 5.66
CA LEU A 18 43.85 -8.15 5.12
C LEU A 18 44.65 -6.86 5.28
N LEU A 19 45.68 -6.91 6.14
CA LEU A 19 46.64 -5.85 6.37
C LEU A 19 47.54 -5.70 5.14
N GLY A 20 47.36 -4.61 4.39
CA GLY A 20 48.36 -4.09 3.45
C GLY A 20 48.94 -2.79 3.99
N SER A 21 50.26 -2.72 4.06
CA SER A 21 51.04 -1.58 4.53
C SER A 21 50.92 -0.39 3.58
N ASN A 22 50.77 0.80 4.17
CA ASN A 22 51.00 2.15 3.66
C ASN A 22 49.73 3.01 3.64
N GLY A 23 49.86 4.17 4.30
CA GLY A 23 48.78 4.99 4.78
C GLY A 23 48.10 5.83 3.72
N THR A 24 46.80 6.04 3.95
CA THR A 24 46.09 7.32 3.87
C THR A 24 44.62 7.00 4.13
N VAL A 25 44.06 7.49 5.24
CA VAL A 25 42.66 7.25 5.60
C VAL A 25 41.80 8.30 4.90
N ALA A 26 41.45 8.05 3.63
CA ALA A 26 40.39 8.79 2.97
C ALA A 26 39.04 8.21 3.41
N SER A 27 38.30 8.96 4.23
CA SER A 27 36.94 8.60 4.64
C SER A 27 35.96 8.85 3.49
N LEU A 28 35.90 7.89 2.57
CA LEU A 28 34.84 7.85 1.57
C LEU A 28 33.52 7.55 2.28
N LEU A 29 32.64 8.55 2.39
CA LEU A 29 31.24 8.32 2.73
C LEU A 29 30.55 7.76 1.48
N PRO A 30 30.21 6.45 1.41
CA PRO A 30 29.36 5.98 0.34
C PRO A 30 27.99 6.63 0.54
N THR A 31 27.53 7.37 -0.47
CA THR A 31 26.11 7.72 -0.61
C THR A 31 25.32 6.44 -0.93
N SER A 32 25.23 5.58 0.07
CA SER A 32 24.26 4.50 0.10
C SER A 32 22.88 5.16 0.12
N TYR A 33 22.00 4.74 -0.80
CA TYR A 33 20.59 5.08 -0.72
C TYR A 33 20.00 4.36 0.51
N VAL A 34 20.25 4.90 1.69
CA VAL A 34 19.53 4.51 2.90
C VAL A 34 18.12 5.05 2.71
N SER A 35 17.19 4.17 2.31
CA SER A 35 15.78 4.51 2.39
C SER A 35 15.42 4.64 3.87
N VAL A 36 15.56 5.85 4.43
CA VAL A 36 15.06 6.16 5.77
C VAL A 36 13.54 6.12 5.68
N GLN A 37 12.97 4.96 6.00
CA GLN A 37 11.53 4.79 6.07
C GLN A 37 11.02 5.54 7.30
N GLN A 38 10.60 6.78 7.09
CA GLN A 38 10.01 7.58 8.16
C GLN A 38 8.60 7.08 8.46
N VAL A 39 8.47 6.11 9.37
CA VAL A 39 7.18 5.71 9.94
C VAL A 39 6.75 6.80 10.93
N ARG A 40 6.08 7.84 10.44
CA ARG A 40 5.53 8.89 11.31
C ARG A 40 4.38 8.33 12.13
N HIS A 41 4.60 8.16 13.43
CA HIS A 41 3.51 8.00 14.38
C HIS A 41 2.79 9.34 14.53
N ARG A 42 1.50 9.38 14.17
CA ARG A 42 0.63 10.56 14.36
C ARG A 42 0.65 10.93 15.86
N ARG A 43 0.90 12.20 16.19
CA ARG A 43 1.22 12.76 17.53
C ARG A 43 0.12 12.71 18.60
N TYR A 44 -0.83 11.78 18.50
CA TYR A 44 -1.81 11.55 19.56
C TYR A 44 -1.61 10.13 20.08
N PRO A 45 -1.72 9.88 21.40
CA PRO A 45 -1.99 8.54 21.87
C PRO A 45 -3.36 8.17 21.30
N LYS A 46 -3.37 7.56 20.11
CA LYS A 46 -4.56 6.83 19.68
C LYS A 46 -4.68 5.72 20.71
N PHE A 47 -5.60 5.88 21.65
CA PHE A 47 -6.14 4.75 22.38
C PHE A 47 -6.53 3.74 21.30
N VAL A 48 -5.72 2.69 21.14
CA VAL A 48 -6.09 1.58 20.28
C VAL A 48 -7.15 0.85 21.06
N VAL A 49 -8.39 1.33 20.97
CA VAL A 49 -9.55 0.58 21.43
C VAL A 49 -9.53 -0.68 20.58
N ARG A 50 -9.15 -1.80 21.20
CA ARG A 50 -9.31 -3.11 20.58
C ARG A 50 -10.80 -3.33 20.45
N GLN A 51 -11.32 -3.25 19.24
CA GLN A 51 -12.66 -3.76 18.98
C GLN A 51 -12.55 -5.28 18.95
N ASN A 52 -12.82 -5.92 20.10
CA ASN A 52 -13.12 -7.35 20.16
C ASN A 52 -14.52 -7.66 19.58
N LYS A 53 -15.30 -6.63 19.23
CA LYS A 53 -16.56 -6.79 18.52
C LYS A 53 -16.27 -7.05 17.04
N ARG A 54 -16.90 -8.09 16.47
CA ARG A 54 -17.00 -8.24 15.01
C ARG A 54 -17.51 -6.90 14.45
N LYS A 55 -16.89 -6.41 13.38
CA LYS A 55 -17.30 -5.18 12.70
C LYS A 55 -18.79 -5.25 12.37
N THR A 56 -19.55 -4.21 12.66
CA THR A 56 -21.03 -4.18 12.53
C THR A 56 -21.54 -4.41 11.11
N TRP A 57 -20.68 -4.24 10.10
CA TRP A 57 -20.98 -4.53 8.69
C TRP A 57 -20.66 -5.97 8.26
N HIS A 58 -20.16 -6.84 9.16
CA HIS A 58 -20.28 -8.28 8.95
C HIS A 58 -21.74 -8.65 9.20
N VAL A 59 -22.53 -8.70 8.12
CA VAL A 59 -23.86 -9.32 8.15
C VAL A 59 -23.70 -10.73 8.72
N ARG A 60 -24.44 -11.07 9.79
CA ARG A 60 -24.54 -12.45 10.27
C ARG A 60 -25.11 -13.28 9.12
N LYS A 61 -24.30 -14.15 8.53
CA LYS A 61 -24.78 -15.13 7.56
C LYS A 61 -25.68 -16.13 8.30
N TRP A 62 -26.98 -15.92 8.20
CA TRP A 62 -27.95 -17.02 8.21
C TRP A 62 -28.20 -17.53 6.78
N THR A 63 -27.29 -17.29 5.82
CA THR A 63 -27.34 -18.04 4.55
C THR A 63 -26.94 -19.46 4.87
N GLN A 64 -27.94 -20.31 5.07
CA GLN A 64 -27.85 -21.75 4.91
C GLN A 64 -27.21 -21.97 3.54
N LYS A 65 -25.97 -22.49 3.52
CA LYS A 65 -25.41 -23.00 2.27
C LYS A 65 -26.20 -24.27 1.99
N TYR A 66 -27.09 -24.22 1.02
CA TYR A 66 -27.59 -25.44 0.44
C TYR A 66 -26.44 -26.01 -0.40
N ASP A 67 -26.06 -27.26 -0.13
CA ASP A 67 -25.32 -28.03 -1.11
C ASP A 67 -26.33 -28.39 -2.18
N ASP A 68 -26.58 -27.43 -3.08
CA ASP A 68 -27.42 -27.66 -4.25
C ASP A 68 -26.73 -28.79 -5.01
N ASN A 69 -27.34 -29.98 -5.04
CA ASN A 69 -26.85 -31.15 -5.79
C ASN A 69 -26.97 -30.87 -7.30
N LEU A 70 -26.15 -29.94 -7.80
CA LEU A 70 -26.11 -29.53 -9.19
C LEU A 70 -25.43 -30.64 -9.99
N LEU A 71 -26.05 -31.02 -11.11
CA LEU A 71 -25.39 -31.80 -12.14
C LEU A 71 -24.18 -31.01 -12.68
N THR A 72 -23.11 -31.72 -13.06
CA THR A 72 -21.89 -31.12 -13.60
C THR A 72 -22.17 -30.22 -14.80
N SER A 73 -23.13 -30.61 -15.66
CA SER A 73 -23.58 -29.82 -16.81
C SER A 73 -24.18 -28.47 -16.41
N ASN A 74 -24.97 -28.43 -15.33
CA ASN A 74 -25.57 -27.21 -14.83
C ASN A 74 -24.52 -26.30 -14.19
N GLU A 75 -23.52 -26.87 -13.52
CA GLU A 75 -22.41 -26.09 -12.96
C GLU A 75 -21.58 -25.41 -14.06
N GLN A 76 -21.29 -26.13 -15.14
CA GLN A 76 -20.62 -25.57 -16.33
C GLN A 76 -21.46 -24.47 -16.97
N PHE A 77 -22.75 -24.73 -17.21
CA PHE A 77 -23.67 -23.73 -17.75
C PHE A 77 -23.69 -22.45 -16.91
N ILE A 78 -23.75 -22.55 -15.58
CA ILE A 78 -23.72 -21.38 -14.69
C ILE A 78 -22.38 -20.63 -14.81
N LYS A 79 -21.25 -21.35 -14.89
CA LYS A 79 -19.93 -20.71 -15.09
C LYS A 79 -19.89 -19.96 -16.41
N ASP A 80 -20.39 -20.57 -17.49
CA ASP A 80 -20.43 -19.95 -18.82
C ASP A 80 -21.31 -18.71 -18.82
N VAL A 81 -22.52 -18.78 -18.25
CA VAL A 81 -23.43 -17.62 -18.10
C VAL A 81 -22.77 -16.49 -17.30
N ILE A 82 -21.98 -16.79 -16.27
CA ILE A 82 -21.23 -15.77 -15.51
C ILE A 82 -20.15 -15.13 -16.39
N VAL A 83 -19.39 -15.93 -17.12
CA VAL A 83 -18.34 -15.43 -18.02
C VAL A 83 -18.95 -14.57 -19.14
N GLU A 84 -20.07 -14.98 -19.71
CA GLU A 84 -20.75 -14.23 -20.77
C GLU A 84 -21.29 -12.89 -20.28
N ASN A 85 -21.98 -12.87 -19.14
CA ASN A 85 -22.57 -11.65 -18.61
C ASN A 85 -21.53 -10.65 -18.06
N TYR A 86 -20.45 -11.16 -17.45
CA TYR A 86 -19.54 -10.32 -16.67
C TYR A 86 -18.10 -10.24 -17.18
N ALA A 87 -17.61 -11.21 -17.96
CA ALA A 87 -16.22 -11.22 -18.44
C ALA A 87 -16.08 -10.73 -19.88
N LYS A 88 -17.07 -10.97 -20.75
CA LYS A 88 -17.05 -10.48 -22.15
C LYS A 88 -17.33 -8.98 -22.25
N ASN A 89 -18.02 -8.39 -21.27
CA ASN A 89 -18.20 -6.94 -21.14
C ASN A 89 -17.09 -6.37 -20.23
N SER A 90 -15.86 -6.27 -20.73
CA SER A 90 -14.76 -5.58 -20.03
C SER A 90 -14.96 -4.06 -19.99
N ASP A 91 -15.74 -3.54 -20.94
CA ASP A 91 -16.09 -2.13 -21.01
C ASP A 91 -17.19 -1.85 -19.99
N SER A 92 -16.99 -0.81 -19.19
CA SER A 92 -17.92 -0.45 -18.12
C SER A 92 -19.29 -0.17 -18.73
N PRO A 93 -20.34 -0.96 -18.44
CA PRO A 93 -21.60 -0.89 -19.16
C PRO A 93 -22.49 0.26 -18.65
N LEU A 94 -21.89 1.32 -18.09
CA LEU A 94 -22.65 2.49 -17.70
C LEU A 94 -23.14 3.20 -18.97
N LYS A 95 -24.47 3.34 -19.07
CA LYS A 95 -25.15 4.06 -20.14
C LYS A 95 -25.01 5.58 -20.00
N ASP A 96 -24.52 6.05 -18.85
CA ASP A 96 -24.37 7.47 -18.56
C ASP A 96 -23.15 8.01 -19.28
N ALA A 97 -23.28 9.19 -19.88
CA ALA A 97 -22.18 9.89 -20.52
C ALA A 97 -20.98 10.06 -19.56
N PRO A 98 -19.74 9.98 -20.07
CA PRO A 98 -18.55 10.16 -19.25
C PRO A 98 -18.58 11.54 -18.58
N TRP A 99 -18.18 11.59 -17.32
CA TRP A 99 -18.07 12.85 -16.58
C TRP A 99 -16.95 13.73 -17.13
N ASP A 100 -17.11 15.05 -16.97
CA ASP A 100 -16.14 16.04 -17.43
C ASP A 100 -14.75 15.81 -16.81
N ARG A 101 -13.73 15.77 -17.67
CA ARG A 101 -12.33 15.58 -17.27
C ARG A 101 -11.68 16.94 -17.02
N ASN A 102 -11.40 17.22 -15.75
CA ASN A 102 -10.75 18.48 -15.35
C ASN A 102 -9.22 18.35 -15.35
N PRO A 103 -8.45 19.41 -15.64
CA PRO A 103 -7.00 19.37 -15.53
C PRO A 103 -6.53 19.23 -14.08
N TYR A 104 -5.29 18.79 -13.90
CA TYR A 104 -4.70 18.65 -12.57
C TYR A 104 -4.32 20.02 -11.99
N VAL A 105 -4.93 20.40 -10.87
CA VAL A 105 -4.65 21.65 -10.14
C VAL A 105 -3.86 21.38 -8.86
N TYR A 106 -3.08 22.36 -8.38
CA TYR A 106 -2.39 22.28 -7.10
C TYR A 106 -3.34 21.87 -5.96
N GLY A 107 -2.94 20.85 -5.18
CA GLY A 107 -3.73 20.38 -4.04
C GLY A 107 -4.90 19.47 -4.39
N THR A 108 -5.07 19.12 -5.67
CA THR A 108 -5.95 18.04 -6.15
C THR A 108 -5.48 16.71 -5.56
N ARG A 109 -6.43 15.86 -5.19
CA ARG A 109 -6.17 14.50 -4.74
C ARG A 109 -6.97 13.54 -5.59
N ARG A 110 -6.29 12.85 -6.49
CA ARG A 110 -6.87 11.81 -7.34
C ARG A 110 -7.04 10.49 -6.61
N THR A 111 -7.73 9.58 -7.29
CA THR A 111 -7.93 8.20 -6.85
C THR A 111 -6.59 7.46 -6.76
N GLY A 112 -6.61 6.33 -6.06
CA GLY A 112 -5.49 5.39 -6.06
C GLY A 112 -5.96 4.03 -6.52
N VAL A 113 -5.05 3.07 -6.47
CA VAL A 113 -5.29 1.70 -6.93
C VAL A 113 -5.11 0.71 -5.78
N LEU A 114 -5.72 -0.46 -5.94
CA LEU A 114 -5.43 -1.63 -5.14
C LEU A 114 -4.45 -2.51 -5.90
N ALA A 115 -3.36 -2.92 -5.25
CA ALA A 115 -2.36 -3.74 -5.89
C ALA A 115 -2.04 -4.96 -5.02
N LEU A 116 -1.81 -6.10 -5.65
CA LEU A 116 -1.33 -7.33 -5.04
C LEU A 116 0.18 -7.28 -4.93
N LYS A 117 0.71 -7.44 -3.71
CA LYS A 117 2.15 -7.50 -3.48
C LYS A 117 2.69 -8.85 -3.96
N LEU A 118 3.41 -8.91 -5.08
CA LEU A 118 4.00 -10.16 -5.58
C LEU A 118 5.21 -10.57 -4.73
N GLY A 119 6.19 -9.68 -4.64
CA GLY A 119 7.46 -9.99 -4.00
C GLY A 119 8.43 -8.82 -4.03
N THR A 120 9.68 -9.11 -3.78
CA THR A 120 10.77 -8.12 -3.81
C THR A 120 11.87 -8.63 -4.70
N MET A 121 12.51 -7.74 -5.45
CA MET A 121 13.65 -8.05 -6.30
C MET A 121 14.74 -7.00 -6.17
N LEU A 122 15.96 -7.36 -6.54
CA LEU A 122 17.10 -6.46 -6.58
C LEU A 122 17.12 -5.71 -7.91
N GLN A 123 17.46 -4.43 -7.89
CA GLN A 123 17.68 -3.59 -9.05
C GLN A 123 18.97 -2.77 -8.87
N TRP A 124 19.51 -2.29 -9.98
CA TRP A 124 20.75 -1.52 -10.01
C TRP A 124 20.49 -0.13 -10.58
N THR A 125 21.15 0.88 -10.00
CA THR A 125 21.20 2.20 -10.63
C THR A 125 22.23 2.21 -11.75
N THR A 126 22.16 3.21 -12.61
CA THR A 126 23.21 3.49 -13.61
C THR A 126 24.58 3.77 -12.95
N GLU A 127 24.60 4.21 -11.69
CA GLU A 127 25.81 4.37 -10.86
C GLU A 127 26.37 3.04 -10.30
N GLY A 128 25.76 1.88 -10.61
CA GLY A 128 26.19 0.59 -10.06
C GLY A 128 25.79 0.34 -8.59
N LYS A 129 24.88 1.12 -8.02
CA LYS A 129 24.40 0.90 -6.64
C LYS A 129 23.21 -0.05 -6.62
N PRO A 130 23.25 -1.13 -5.80
CA PRO A 130 22.13 -2.04 -5.67
C PRO A 130 21.05 -1.46 -4.75
N PHE A 131 19.79 -1.65 -5.10
CA PHE A 131 18.65 -1.34 -4.24
C PHE A 131 17.52 -2.34 -4.44
N MET A 132 16.70 -2.54 -3.40
CA MET A 132 15.56 -3.46 -3.49
C MET A 132 14.30 -2.72 -3.91
N VAL A 133 13.51 -3.37 -4.77
CA VAL A 133 12.17 -2.92 -5.16
C VAL A 133 11.12 -3.96 -4.79
N THR A 134 9.92 -3.51 -4.47
CA THR A 134 8.74 -4.37 -4.32
C THR A 134 7.90 -4.31 -5.59
N LEU A 135 7.47 -5.49 -6.05
CA LEU A 135 6.56 -5.69 -7.17
C LEU A 135 5.11 -5.65 -6.71
N LEU A 136 4.31 -4.77 -7.30
CA LEU A 136 2.89 -4.60 -6.99
C LEU A 136 2.07 -4.71 -8.27
N GLN A 137 1.25 -5.75 -8.38
CA GLN A 137 0.42 -5.99 -9.55
C GLN A 137 -0.97 -5.41 -9.35
N VAL A 138 -1.45 -4.60 -10.29
CA VAL A 138 -2.82 -4.10 -10.32
C VAL A 138 -3.69 -5.11 -11.07
N LEU A 139 -4.69 -5.67 -10.38
CA LEU A 139 -5.57 -6.71 -10.91
C LEU A 139 -7.03 -6.24 -10.89
N ASP A 140 -7.65 -6.16 -12.07
CA ASP A 140 -9.08 -5.86 -12.28
C ASP A 140 -9.63 -4.73 -11.42
N ASN A 141 -8.90 -3.61 -11.32
CA ASN A 141 -9.35 -2.49 -10.51
C ASN A 141 -10.44 -1.71 -11.21
N HIS A 142 -11.55 -1.51 -10.52
CA HIS A 142 -12.67 -0.71 -11.01
C HIS A 142 -13.17 0.23 -9.95
N VAL A 143 -13.65 1.38 -10.40
CA VAL A 143 -14.37 2.33 -9.58
C VAL A 143 -15.79 1.80 -9.36
N ILE A 144 -16.27 1.78 -8.12
CA ILE A 144 -17.60 1.20 -7.79
C ILE A 144 -18.61 2.27 -7.45
N ASN A 145 -18.19 3.27 -6.70
CA ASN A 145 -19.10 4.33 -6.27
C ASN A 145 -18.30 5.59 -5.95
N TYR A 146 -18.94 6.74 -6.14
CA TYR A 146 -18.47 8.04 -5.70
C TYR A 146 -19.48 8.64 -4.73
N VAL A 147 -19.01 9.10 -3.57
CA VAL A 147 -19.82 9.85 -2.62
C VAL A 147 -19.31 11.30 -2.60
N PRO A 148 -20.13 12.30 -2.95
CA PRO A 148 -19.72 13.69 -2.94
C PRO A 148 -19.39 14.18 -1.52
N PRO A 149 -18.60 15.27 -1.39
CA PRO A 149 -18.16 15.78 -0.09
C PRO A 149 -19.32 16.14 0.85
N GLU A 150 -20.42 16.68 0.31
CA GLU A 150 -21.61 17.07 1.07
C GLU A 150 -22.23 15.87 1.80
N VAL A 151 -22.49 14.79 1.07
CA VAL A 151 -23.01 13.54 1.62
C VAL A 151 -21.99 12.91 2.56
N TYR A 152 -20.70 12.88 2.20
CA TYR A 152 -19.66 12.32 3.06
C TYR A 152 -19.50 13.05 4.39
N ALA A 153 -19.78 14.35 4.43
CA ALA A 153 -19.71 15.17 5.64
C ALA A 153 -20.78 14.76 6.68
N THR A 154 -21.94 14.26 6.25
CA THR A 154 -23.02 13.81 7.14
C THR A 154 -22.70 12.52 7.91
N TYR A 155 -21.70 11.75 7.46
CA TYR A 155 -21.39 10.47 8.08
C TYR A 155 -20.79 10.64 9.49
N PRO A 156 -21.25 9.84 10.48
CA PRO A 156 -20.77 9.95 11.85
C PRO A 156 -19.27 9.74 11.90
N SER A 157 -18.54 10.73 12.44
CA SER A 157 -17.09 10.63 12.55
C SER A 157 -16.56 11.25 13.83
N HIS A 158 -15.53 10.61 14.40
CA HIS A 158 -14.86 11.04 15.62
C HIS A 158 -14.10 12.38 15.50
N LEU A 159 -14.12 13.03 14.33
CA LEU A 159 -13.47 14.31 14.05
C LEU A 159 -14.40 15.14 13.14
N PRO A 160 -15.29 15.96 13.73
CA PRO A 160 -16.12 16.85 12.95
C PRO A 160 -15.24 18.00 12.38
N HIS A 161 -15.46 18.40 11.12
CA HIS A 161 -14.93 19.63 10.47
C HIS A 161 -13.56 19.67 9.75
N HIS A 162 -13.09 18.59 9.12
CA HIS A 162 -12.09 18.68 8.03
C HIS A 162 -12.61 18.15 6.67
N ARG A 163 -13.93 17.99 6.52
CA ARG A 163 -14.56 17.12 5.52
C ARG A 163 -15.38 17.78 4.41
N GLN A 164 -15.40 19.11 4.28
CA GLN A 164 -16.08 19.73 3.12
C GLN A 164 -15.22 19.67 1.83
N LYS A 165 -13.91 19.41 1.93
CA LYS A 165 -13.01 19.43 0.77
C LYS A 165 -12.99 18.14 -0.05
N PHE A 166 -13.22 16.98 0.57
CA PHE A 166 -12.96 15.69 -0.06
C PHE A 166 -14.21 14.81 -0.13
N GLY A 167 -14.49 14.30 -1.32
CA GLY A 167 -15.41 13.18 -1.54
C GLY A 167 -14.74 11.84 -1.24
N LEU A 168 -15.53 10.78 -1.37
CA LEU A 168 -15.10 9.41 -1.14
C LEU A 168 -15.30 8.56 -2.40
N GLN A 169 -14.21 8.15 -3.02
CA GLN A 169 -14.24 7.15 -4.09
C GLN A 169 -14.08 5.75 -3.50
N ILE A 170 -14.94 4.82 -3.90
CA ILE A 170 -14.83 3.39 -3.58
C ILE A 170 -14.25 2.67 -4.79
N VAL A 171 -13.18 1.92 -4.58
CA VAL A 171 -12.47 1.16 -5.60
C VAL A 171 -12.39 -0.29 -5.17
N GLY A 172 -12.65 -1.21 -6.10
CA GLY A 172 -12.54 -2.64 -5.87
C GLY A 172 -11.53 -3.32 -6.77
N ALA A 173 -10.97 -4.42 -6.27
CA ALA A 173 -9.96 -5.22 -6.95
C ALA A 173 -10.30 -6.70 -6.92
N LEU A 174 -9.82 -7.41 -7.95
CA LEU A 174 -10.03 -8.83 -8.18
C LEU A 174 -11.51 -9.21 -8.34
N SER A 175 -11.89 -9.53 -9.57
CA SER A 175 -13.21 -10.06 -9.90
C SER A 175 -13.43 -11.42 -9.22
N SER A 176 -14.65 -11.68 -8.77
CA SER A 176 -15.00 -12.90 -8.05
C SER A 176 -16.45 -13.28 -8.36
N ASP A 177 -16.77 -14.56 -8.18
CA ASP A 177 -18.09 -15.08 -8.53
C ASP A 177 -19.22 -14.44 -7.69
N PRO A 178 -20.30 -13.95 -8.31
CA PRO A 178 -21.44 -13.35 -7.59
C PRO A 178 -22.09 -14.29 -6.56
N ARG A 179 -22.04 -15.61 -6.81
CA ARG A 179 -22.59 -16.65 -5.92
C ARG A 179 -21.93 -16.70 -4.54
N MET A 180 -20.68 -16.23 -4.42
CA MET A 180 -19.95 -16.29 -3.14
C MET A 180 -20.42 -15.20 -2.14
N PHE A 181 -21.05 -14.15 -2.65
CA PHE A 181 -21.43 -12.97 -1.88
C PHE A 181 -22.94 -12.89 -1.65
N SER A 182 -23.33 -12.03 -0.72
CA SER A 182 -24.74 -11.78 -0.43
C SER A 182 -25.36 -10.85 -1.48
N LYS A 183 -26.67 -11.00 -1.72
CA LYS A 183 -27.45 -10.12 -2.60
C LYS A 183 -27.19 -8.61 -2.36
N PRO A 184 -27.22 -8.06 -1.12
CA PRO A 184 -26.93 -6.64 -0.90
C PRO A 184 -25.50 -6.24 -1.26
N TYR A 185 -24.53 -7.15 -1.14
CA TYR A 185 -23.16 -6.87 -1.60
C TYR A 185 -23.13 -6.77 -3.12
N ASN A 186 -23.76 -7.71 -3.82
CA ASN A 186 -23.82 -7.73 -5.28
C ASN A 186 -24.54 -6.49 -5.84
N ASN A 187 -25.61 -6.01 -5.17
CA ASN A 187 -26.34 -4.80 -5.58
C ASN A 187 -25.46 -3.54 -5.68
N LEU A 188 -24.35 -3.46 -4.94
CA LEU A 188 -23.40 -2.34 -5.05
C LEU A 188 -22.73 -2.30 -6.42
N PHE A 189 -22.42 -3.48 -6.98
CA PHE A 189 -21.68 -3.60 -8.23
C PHE A 189 -22.60 -3.59 -9.46
N ILE A 190 -23.85 -4.03 -9.31
CA ILE A 190 -24.87 -3.95 -10.37
C ILE A 190 -25.06 -2.49 -10.81
N LYS A 191 -25.07 -1.53 -9.87
CA LYS A 191 -25.16 -0.09 -10.19
C LYS A 191 -23.96 0.42 -11.00
N ALA A 192 -22.78 -0.13 -10.76
CA ALA A 192 -21.55 0.23 -11.46
C ALA A 192 -21.37 -0.57 -12.77
N GLY A 193 -22.20 -1.61 -12.99
CA GLY A 193 -22.06 -2.50 -14.13
C GLY A 193 -20.89 -3.48 -14.08
N VAL A 194 -20.25 -3.67 -12.93
CA VAL A 194 -19.01 -4.45 -12.81
C VAL A 194 -19.28 -5.77 -12.08
N PRO A 195 -18.52 -6.86 -12.32
CA PRO A 195 -18.54 -8.04 -11.46
C PRO A 195 -18.19 -7.71 -9.99
N PRO A 196 -18.70 -8.47 -9.01
CA PRO A 196 -18.38 -8.26 -7.62
C PRO A 196 -16.89 -8.47 -7.36
N LYS A 197 -16.31 -7.51 -6.64
CA LYS A 197 -14.88 -7.51 -6.31
C LYS A 197 -14.63 -8.10 -4.94
N ARG A 198 -13.53 -8.86 -4.77
CA ARG A 198 -13.17 -9.48 -3.48
C ARG A 198 -12.64 -8.47 -2.47
N TRP A 199 -11.92 -7.46 -2.94
CA TRP A 199 -11.32 -6.43 -2.08
C TRP A 199 -11.89 -5.07 -2.39
N LEU A 200 -12.30 -4.34 -1.36
CA LEU A 200 -12.80 -2.97 -1.46
C LEU A 200 -11.96 -2.03 -0.61
N THR A 201 -11.61 -0.89 -1.17
CA THR A 201 -11.02 0.21 -0.41
C THR A 201 -11.64 1.53 -0.81
N ARG A 202 -11.34 2.56 -0.02
CA ARG A 202 -11.86 3.90 -0.23
C ARG A 202 -10.72 4.90 -0.31
N PHE A 203 -10.83 5.84 -1.23
CA PHE A 203 -9.92 6.96 -1.40
C PHE A 203 -10.64 8.26 -1.06
N LEU A 204 -9.96 9.13 -0.32
CA LEU A 204 -10.40 10.51 -0.15
C LEU A 204 -9.91 11.27 -1.36
N ILE A 205 -10.81 11.87 -2.10
CA ILE A 205 -10.49 12.54 -3.36
C ILE A 205 -11.10 13.93 -3.41
N THR A 206 -10.51 14.82 -4.18
CA THR A 206 -11.13 16.11 -4.51
C THR A 206 -12.23 15.92 -5.54
N PRO A 207 -13.33 16.70 -5.52
CA PRO A 207 -14.42 16.58 -6.49
C PRO A 207 -13.96 16.63 -7.96
N ASN A 208 -13.00 17.50 -8.27
CA ASN A 208 -12.44 17.63 -9.62
C ASN A 208 -11.76 16.35 -10.14
N ALA A 209 -11.38 15.43 -9.23
CA ALA A 209 -10.72 14.16 -9.54
C ALA A 209 -11.64 12.95 -9.39
N ALA A 210 -12.96 13.17 -9.34
CA ALA A 210 -13.93 12.09 -9.25
C ALA A 210 -13.95 11.29 -10.54
N CYS A 211 -13.98 9.97 -10.41
CA CYS A 211 -14.13 9.05 -11.53
C CYS A 211 -15.55 8.50 -11.51
N GLN A 212 -16.11 8.33 -12.71
CA GLN A 212 -17.41 7.69 -12.88
C GLN A 212 -17.36 6.25 -12.33
N PRO A 213 -18.44 5.76 -11.69
CA PRO A 213 -18.57 4.34 -11.38
C PRO A 213 -18.43 3.48 -12.65
N GLY A 214 -17.79 2.33 -12.53
CA GLY A 214 -17.52 1.43 -13.65
C GLY A 214 -16.14 1.60 -14.28
N THR A 215 -15.52 2.78 -14.20
CA THR A 215 -14.24 3.05 -14.88
C THR A 215 -13.12 2.09 -14.43
N PRO A 216 -12.40 1.45 -15.38
CA PRO A 216 -11.24 0.61 -15.06
C PRO A 216 -10.04 1.46 -14.66
N LEU A 217 -9.20 0.93 -13.75
CA LEU A 217 -7.98 1.59 -13.29
C LEU A 217 -6.76 0.71 -13.59
N SER A 218 -5.93 1.15 -14.53
CA SER A 218 -4.68 0.46 -14.88
C SER A 218 -3.48 1.01 -14.11
N VAL A 219 -2.29 0.42 -14.33
CA VAL A 219 -1.05 0.92 -13.75
C VAL A 219 -0.62 2.28 -14.31
N ASN A 220 -1.02 2.58 -15.54
CA ASN A 220 -0.70 3.83 -16.24
C ASN A 220 -1.29 5.07 -15.56
N HIS A 221 -2.15 4.87 -14.56
CA HIS A 221 -2.52 5.90 -13.61
C HIS A 221 -1.31 6.57 -12.96
N PHE A 222 -0.19 5.86 -12.76
CA PHE A 222 1.03 6.43 -12.21
C PHE A 222 2.09 6.66 -13.29
N LYS A 223 2.98 7.61 -13.05
CA LYS A 223 4.18 7.80 -13.87
C LYS A 223 5.43 7.35 -13.14
N VAL A 224 6.42 6.93 -13.91
CA VAL A 224 7.75 6.65 -13.40
C VAL A 224 8.37 7.93 -12.85
N GLY A 225 9.16 7.81 -11.78
CA GLY A 225 9.75 8.95 -11.08
C GLY A 225 8.88 9.52 -9.96
N GLU A 226 7.58 9.26 -9.97
CA GLU A 226 6.64 9.75 -8.96
C GLU A 226 6.78 9.04 -7.61
N TYR A 227 6.26 9.69 -6.58
CA TYR A 227 6.21 9.15 -5.22
C TYR A 227 4.80 8.74 -4.81
N VAL A 228 4.69 7.52 -4.29
CA VAL A 228 3.46 6.94 -3.79
C VAL A 228 3.53 6.63 -2.30
N ASP A 229 2.39 6.65 -1.65
CA ASP A 229 2.19 6.13 -0.32
C ASP A 229 1.46 4.78 -0.43
N ILE A 230 1.98 3.77 0.27
CA ILE A 230 1.41 2.42 0.29
C ILE A 230 0.87 2.13 1.67
N GLN A 231 -0.41 1.78 1.74
CA GLN A 231 -1.08 1.34 2.95
C GLN A 231 -1.44 -0.14 2.86
N GLY A 232 -0.99 -0.94 3.82
CA GLY A 232 -1.29 -2.37 3.87
C GLY A 232 -1.43 -2.87 5.31
N ARG A 233 -1.96 -4.09 5.46
CA ARG A 233 -1.95 -4.78 6.75
C ARG A 233 -0.57 -5.39 6.97
N THR A 234 0.01 -5.18 8.15
CA THR A 234 1.27 -5.81 8.51
C THR A 234 1.11 -7.31 8.72
N ARG A 235 2.21 -8.06 8.56
CA ARG A 235 2.24 -9.49 8.87
C ARG A 235 1.75 -9.71 10.31
N ASP A 236 0.85 -10.65 10.50
CA ASP A 236 0.43 -11.11 11.82
C ASP A 236 1.53 -11.99 12.45
N TRP A 237 1.89 -11.66 13.68
CA TRP A 237 2.84 -12.39 14.51
C TRP A 237 2.17 -12.98 15.77
N GLY A 238 0.86 -12.83 15.95
CA GLY A 238 0.14 -13.33 17.12
C GLY A 238 0.51 -12.61 18.43
N PHE A 239 0.28 -13.26 19.57
CA PHE A 239 0.64 -12.72 20.88
C PHE A 239 2.16 -12.76 21.08
N GLN A 240 2.76 -11.58 21.27
CA GLN A 240 4.20 -11.43 21.44
C GLN A 240 4.56 -10.86 22.81
N GLY A 241 5.66 -11.36 23.37
CA GLY A 241 6.27 -10.84 24.59
C GLY A 241 6.88 -9.44 24.37
N VAL A 242 7.20 -8.77 25.47
CA VAL A 242 7.68 -7.37 25.46
C VAL A 242 8.98 -7.15 24.69
N CYS A 243 9.91 -8.10 24.73
CA CYS A 243 11.18 -8.00 24.01
C CYS A 243 10.96 -7.91 22.50
N LYS A 244 10.12 -8.79 21.93
CA LYS A 244 9.86 -8.82 20.48
C LYS A 244 8.89 -7.73 20.03
N ARG A 245 7.88 -7.42 20.86
CA ARG A 245 6.85 -6.44 20.53
C ARG A 245 7.33 -4.99 20.61
N TRP A 246 8.18 -4.68 21.59
CA TRP A 246 8.60 -3.31 21.91
C TRP A 246 10.12 -3.10 21.92
N GLY A 247 10.92 -4.13 21.64
CA GLY A 247 12.39 -4.02 21.66
C GLY A 247 12.98 -3.83 23.06
N MET A 248 12.27 -4.25 24.12
CA MET A 248 12.80 -4.19 25.49
C MET A 248 13.99 -5.15 25.65
N LYS A 249 15.08 -4.68 26.27
CA LYS A 249 16.34 -5.42 26.39
C LYS A 249 16.21 -6.74 27.19
N GLY A 250 15.32 -6.80 28.17
CA GLY A 250 15.22 -7.93 29.10
C GLY A 250 16.25 -7.86 30.23
N MET A 251 16.45 -8.97 30.92
CA MET A 251 17.46 -9.13 31.99
C MET A 251 18.65 -9.95 31.47
N PRO A 252 19.86 -9.82 32.07
CA PRO A 252 21.01 -10.61 31.67
C PRO A 252 20.77 -12.12 31.81
N ALA A 253 21.59 -12.91 31.10
CA ALA A 253 21.51 -14.36 31.12
C ALA A 253 22.24 -14.97 32.35
N SER A 254 23.35 -14.35 32.78
CA SER A 254 24.20 -14.79 33.89
C SER A 254 24.01 -13.92 35.16
N HIS A 255 24.83 -14.17 36.19
CA HIS A 255 24.87 -13.43 37.46
C HIS A 255 23.57 -13.52 38.29
N GLY A 256 23.04 -14.74 38.47
CA GLY A 256 21.97 -15.02 39.43
C GLY A 256 20.55 -14.65 38.98
N VAL A 257 20.35 -14.24 37.72
CA VAL A 257 19.01 -13.94 37.19
C VAL A 257 18.20 -15.24 37.06
N THR A 258 17.17 -15.40 37.89
CA THR A 258 16.28 -16.57 37.85
C THR A 258 14.97 -16.25 37.13
N LYS A 259 14.64 -17.05 36.10
CA LYS A 259 13.33 -17.07 35.39
C LYS A 259 12.82 -15.70 34.91
N SER A 260 13.69 -14.72 34.67
CA SER A 260 13.29 -13.32 34.38
C SER A 260 13.94 -12.70 33.13
N HIS A 261 14.74 -13.46 32.38
CA HIS A 261 15.48 -13.00 31.19
C HIS A 261 14.63 -12.20 30.17
N ARG A 262 13.35 -12.56 30.00
CA ARG A 262 12.44 -11.93 29.01
C ARG A 262 11.21 -11.26 29.63
N LYS A 263 11.21 -11.05 30.95
CA LYS A 263 10.11 -10.38 31.65
C LYS A 263 10.12 -8.87 31.36
N MET A 264 8.99 -8.23 31.63
CA MET A 264 8.81 -6.77 31.45
C MET A 264 9.58 -5.93 32.47
N GLY A 265 9.85 -6.49 33.65
CA GLY A 265 10.37 -5.72 34.79
C GLY A 265 9.26 -4.84 35.41
N SER A 266 9.65 -3.71 35.99
CA SER A 266 8.71 -2.80 36.65
C SER A 266 7.74 -2.15 35.65
N THR A 267 6.45 -2.20 35.98
CA THR A 267 5.40 -1.53 35.19
C THR A 267 5.33 -0.03 35.52
N GLY A 268 5.88 0.40 36.66
CA GLY A 268 5.73 1.75 37.22
C GLY A 268 4.31 2.05 37.71
N GLY A 269 4.09 3.24 38.26
CA GLY A 269 2.80 3.67 38.84
C GLY A 269 2.78 3.52 40.36
N GLY A 270 3.68 4.22 41.04
CA GLY A 270 3.66 4.36 42.51
C GLY A 270 3.40 5.81 42.92
N GLY A 271 3.14 6.03 44.21
CA GLY A 271 2.75 7.33 44.77
C GLY A 271 1.25 7.61 44.58
N ASP A 272 0.89 8.87 44.35
CA ASP A 272 -0.51 9.35 44.30
C ASP A 272 -1.38 8.74 43.17
N LYS A 273 -0.77 8.00 42.24
CA LYS A 273 -1.48 7.27 41.19
C LYS A 273 -1.38 5.78 41.43
N ASP A 274 -2.38 5.25 42.12
CA ASP A 274 -2.63 3.81 42.32
C ASP A 274 -3.10 3.14 41.02
N GLY A 275 -2.24 3.13 39.98
CA GLY A 275 -2.62 2.53 38.70
C GLY A 275 -1.58 2.61 37.59
N ILE A 276 -1.83 1.81 36.56
CA ILE A 276 -0.97 1.70 35.39
C ILE A 276 -1.30 2.80 34.38
N TRP A 277 -0.28 3.52 33.93
CA TRP A 277 -0.42 4.54 32.90
C TRP A 277 -1.07 3.96 31.62
N LYS A 278 -2.15 4.60 31.16
CA LYS A 278 -2.84 4.22 29.92
C LYS A 278 -1.83 4.25 28.75
N GLY A 279 -1.78 3.17 27.97
CA GLY A 279 -0.85 3.05 26.85
C GLY A 279 0.54 2.52 27.20
N LYS A 280 0.78 2.09 28.45
CA LYS A 280 2.02 1.40 28.83
C LYS A 280 2.32 0.21 27.90
N HIS A 281 3.57 0.10 27.47
CA HIS A 281 4.04 -0.98 26.62
C HIS A 281 4.01 -2.33 27.36
N MET A 282 3.09 -3.20 26.97
CA MET A 282 2.84 -4.51 27.58
C MET A 282 2.84 -5.64 26.53
N PRO A 283 2.97 -6.92 26.91
CA PRO A 283 2.86 -8.03 25.96
C PRO A 283 1.48 -8.07 25.30
N GLY A 284 1.38 -8.65 24.10
CA GLY A 284 0.11 -8.72 23.38
C GLY A 284 0.25 -8.94 21.88
N ILE A 285 -0.89 -8.90 21.18
CA ILE A 285 -0.95 -9.09 19.73
C ILE A 285 -0.06 -8.06 19.01
N MET A 286 0.79 -8.55 18.12
CA MET A 286 1.69 -7.79 17.27
C MET A 286 1.42 -8.13 15.80
N GLY A 287 1.23 -7.12 14.97
CA GLY A 287 0.86 -7.32 13.56
C GLY A 287 -0.63 -7.14 13.29
N ASP A 288 -1.08 -7.55 12.09
CA ASP A 288 -2.45 -7.40 11.55
C ASP A 288 -3.06 -5.99 11.68
N ILE A 289 -2.22 -4.97 11.70
CA ILE A 289 -2.63 -3.58 11.77
C ILE A 289 -2.34 -2.88 10.45
N LEU A 290 -3.23 -1.95 10.07
CA LEU A 290 -3.00 -1.09 8.93
C LEU A 290 -1.85 -0.13 9.21
N ARG A 291 -0.83 -0.17 8.36
CA ARG A 291 0.30 0.76 8.37
C ARG A 291 0.49 1.33 6.98
N THR A 292 0.97 2.56 6.95
CA THR A 292 1.26 3.29 5.73
C THR A 292 2.75 3.59 5.68
N GLN A 293 3.38 3.26 4.56
CA GLN A 293 4.71 3.71 4.19
C GLN A 293 4.57 4.87 3.22
N TYR A 294 5.35 5.93 3.47
CA TYR A 294 5.19 7.21 2.78
C TYR A 294 6.36 7.50 1.86
N GLY A 295 6.08 8.08 0.70
CA GLY A 295 7.08 8.64 -0.21
C GLY A 295 7.99 7.60 -0.84
N LEU A 296 7.44 6.49 -1.31
CA LEU A 296 8.16 5.46 -2.04
C LEU A 296 8.20 5.83 -3.53
N LYS A 297 9.38 5.80 -4.16
CA LYS A 297 9.54 6.19 -5.58
C LYS A 297 9.15 5.02 -6.49
N ILE A 298 8.52 5.31 -7.61
CA ILE A 298 8.29 4.36 -8.71
C ILE A 298 9.49 4.37 -9.64
N TRP A 299 10.09 3.20 -9.87
CA TRP A 299 11.29 3.04 -10.71
C TRP A 299 11.00 2.49 -12.10
N ARG A 300 10.02 1.61 -12.18
CA ARG A 300 9.64 0.92 -13.41
C ARG A 300 8.15 0.64 -13.37
N ILE A 301 7.54 0.69 -14.55
CA ILE A 301 6.14 0.32 -14.77
C ILE A 301 6.13 -0.67 -15.93
N ASN A 302 5.45 -1.80 -15.76
CA ASN A 302 5.17 -2.73 -16.85
C ASN A 302 3.67 -2.66 -17.16
N THR A 303 3.34 -2.26 -18.39
CA THR A 303 1.96 -2.03 -18.85
C THR A 303 1.25 -3.34 -19.16
N LYS A 304 1.95 -4.28 -19.83
CA LYS A 304 1.45 -5.60 -20.23
C LYS A 304 0.90 -6.43 -19.08
N TYR A 305 1.65 -6.51 -17.98
CA TYR A 305 1.26 -7.28 -16.79
C TYR A 305 0.65 -6.42 -15.68
N ASN A 306 0.51 -5.11 -15.91
CA ASN A 306 0.03 -4.15 -14.92
C ASN A 306 0.84 -4.25 -13.60
N VAL A 307 2.17 -4.11 -13.67
CA VAL A 307 3.07 -4.20 -12.50
C VAL A 307 3.79 -2.88 -12.22
N LEU A 308 3.72 -2.43 -10.97
CA LEU A 308 4.47 -1.31 -10.40
C LEU A 308 5.71 -1.80 -9.65
N TYR A 309 6.85 -1.16 -9.91
CA TYR A 309 8.11 -1.43 -9.21
C TYR A 309 8.43 -0.25 -8.29
N VAL A 310 8.24 -0.46 -6.99
CA VAL A 310 8.33 0.61 -5.98
C VAL A 310 9.56 0.42 -5.10
N THR A 311 10.24 1.51 -4.72
CA THR A 311 11.39 1.47 -3.78
C THR A 311 11.11 0.70 -2.50
N GLY A 312 12.08 -0.10 -2.07
CA GLY A 312 12.17 -0.67 -0.73
C GLY A 312 11.56 -2.06 -0.62
N ALA A 313 12.17 -2.90 0.21
CA ALA A 313 11.71 -4.27 0.46
C ALA A 313 10.57 -4.37 1.49
N ALA A 314 10.36 -3.30 2.27
CA ALA A 314 9.58 -3.38 3.49
C ALA A 314 8.08 -3.11 3.32
N VAL A 315 7.53 -3.13 2.10
CA VAL A 315 6.08 -2.88 1.86
C VAL A 315 5.24 -3.79 2.76
N CYS A 316 4.23 -3.23 3.42
CA CYS A 316 3.45 -3.94 4.43
C CYS A 316 2.76 -5.18 3.85
N GLY A 317 2.79 -6.27 4.63
CA GLY A 317 2.07 -7.50 4.30
C GLY A 317 2.97 -8.62 3.79
N ARG A 318 2.37 -9.82 3.74
CA ARG A 318 3.00 -11.01 3.12
C ARG A 318 2.92 -10.88 1.58
N PRO A 319 3.71 -11.64 0.82
CA PRO A 319 3.43 -11.86 -0.60
C PRO A 319 1.96 -12.26 -0.80
N HIS A 320 1.38 -11.86 -1.92
CA HIS A 320 -0.01 -12.05 -2.34
C HIS A 320 -1.07 -11.38 -1.45
N THR A 321 -0.68 -10.33 -0.70
CA THR A 321 -1.63 -9.49 0.02
C THR A 321 -1.94 -8.22 -0.75
N PHE A 322 -3.19 -7.78 -0.71
CA PHE A 322 -3.61 -6.51 -1.32
C PHE A 322 -3.16 -5.33 -0.47
N VAL A 323 -2.57 -4.35 -1.13
CA VAL A 323 -2.15 -3.07 -0.60
C VAL A 323 -2.83 -1.95 -1.36
N ARG A 324 -3.09 -0.87 -0.65
CA ARG A 324 -3.68 0.35 -1.20
C ARG A 324 -2.55 1.30 -1.58
N VAL A 325 -2.46 1.67 -2.85
CA VAL A 325 -1.43 2.56 -3.41
C VAL A 325 -2.08 3.86 -3.86
N TYR A 326 -1.53 5.00 -3.47
CA TYR A 326 -2.02 6.31 -3.89
C TYR A 326 -0.88 7.34 -3.89
N ASP A 327 -1.09 8.48 -4.55
CA ASP A 327 -0.12 9.57 -4.60
C ASP A 327 0.33 10.01 -3.20
N THR A 328 1.60 10.39 -3.06
CA THR A 328 2.13 10.75 -1.75
C THR A 328 1.50 12.01 -1.16
N VAL A 329 1.26 11.98 0.15
CA VAL A 329 0.79 13.15 0.91
C VAL A 329 1.96 14.01 1.42
N LEU A 330 3.21 13.53 1.30
CA LEU A 330 4.38 14.23 1.83
C LEU A 330 4.67 15.53 1.05
N PRO A 331 4.69 16.70 1.70
CA PRO A 331 4.86 17.98 1.01
C PRO A 331 6.13 18.09 0.15
N ARG A 332 7.26 17.57 0.65
CA ARG A 332 8.56 17.61 -0.05
C ARG A 332 8.69 16.65 -1.24
N LYS A 333 7.76 15.69 -1.36
CA LYS A 333 7.74 14.68 -2.41
C LYS A 333 6.50 14.81 -3.30
N LYS A 334 5.76 15.91 -3.16
CA LYS A 334 4.68 16.25 -4.07
C LYS A 334 5.25 16.55 -5.46
N ARG A 335 4.40 16.37 -6.47
CA ARG A 335 4.72 16.73 -7.85
C ARG A 335 5.08 18.22 -7.98
N PRO A 336 6.12 18.56 -8.73
CA PRO A 336 6.37 19.94 -9.13
C PRO A 336 5.26 20.42 -10.07
N GLU A 337 5.06 21.73 -10.14
CA GLU A 337 4.03 22.34 -10.99
C GLU A 337 4.26 22.07 -12.48
N SER A 338 5.53 22.02 -12.90
CA SER A 338 5.93 21.68 -14.27
C SER A 338 5.46 20.31 -14.74
N SER A 339 5.14 19.38 -13.83
CA SER A 339 4.69 18.04 -14.21
C SER A 339 3.17 17.91 -14.29
N TYR A 340 2.39 18.92 -13.92
CA TYR A 340 0.92 18.82 -13.76
C TYR A 340 0.19 18.50 -15.05
N GLU A 341 0.56 19.14 -16.14
CA GLU A 341 -0.03 18.92 -17.47
C GLU A 341 0.16 17.48 -17.96
N SER A 342 1.29 16.87 -17.58
CA SER A 342 1.58 15.51 -17.97
C SER A 342 0.72 14.47 -17.21
N VAL A 343 0.22 14.78 -16.02
CA VAL A 343 -0.40 13.78 -15.14
C VAL A 343 -1.76 13.35 -15.69
N PRO A 344 -2.04 12.03 -15.80
CA PRO A 344 -3.35 11.56 -16.22
C PRO A 344 -4.40 11.91 -15.15
N MET A 345 -5.48 12.53 -15.59
CA MET A 345 -6.53 13.08 -14.74
C MET A 345 -7.91 12.89 -15.41
N PRO A 346 -8.94 12.42 -14.67
CA PRO A 346 -8.89 11.92 -13.29
C PRO A 346 -8.05 10.65 -13.13
N THR A 347 -7.97 9.86 -14.20
CA THR A 347 -7.20 8.61 -14.35
C THR A 347 -6.67 8.53 -15.78
N TRP A 348 -5.92 7.48 -16.11
CA TRP A 348 -5.52 7.20 -17.50
C TRP A 348 -6.62 6.41 -18.22
N PHE A 349 -6.94 6.79 -19.46
CA PHE A 349 -7.92 6.12 -20.32
C PHE A 349 -7.24 5.59 -21.58
N GLU A 350 -7.70 4.44 -22.06
CA GLU A 350 -7.15 3.79 -23.27
C GLU A 350 -7.50 4.59 -24.54
N GLU A 351 -8.66 5.23 -24.57
CA GLU A 351 -9.17 6.05 -25.68
C GLU A 351 -8.25 7.24 -26.02
N ASP A 352 -7.53 7.77 -25.03
CA ASP A 352 -6.67 8.95 -25.18
C ASP A 352 -5.30 8.59 -25.79
N ALA A 353 -4.98 7.30 -25.92
CA ALA A 353 -3.71 6.85 -26.44
C ALA A 353 -3.69 6.89 -27.98
N THR A 354 -2.96 7.85 -28.55
CA THR A 354 -2.74 7.93 -30.01
C THR A 354 -1.86 6.80 -30.53
N GLU A 355 -0.93 6.30 -29.69
CA GLU A 355 0.04 5.26 -30.01
C GLU A 355 -0.05 4.10 -29.02
N PRO A 356 0.27 2.86 -29.44
CA PRO A 356 0.34 1.74 -28.52
C PRO A 356 1.41 2.02 -27.46
N LEU A 357 1.05 1.80 -26.20
CA LEU A 357 1.96 2.02 -25.09
C LEU A 357 3.19 1.11 -25.19
N PRO A 358 4.39 1.60 -24.84
CA PRO A 358 5.53 0.72 -24.64
C PRO A 358 5.22 -0.30 -23.54
N GLU A 359 5.81 -1.50 -23.66
CA GLU A 359 5.61 -2.56 -22.66
C GLU A 359 6.13 -2.14 -21.28
N GLU A 360 7.21 -1.35 -21.23
CA GLU A 360 7.86 -0.96 -19.99
C GLU A 360 8.33 0.50 -20.01
N TYR A 361 8.10 1.19 -18.89
CA TYR A 361 8.68 2.50 -18.60
C TYR A 361 9.77 2.36 -17.55
N PHE A 362 10.92 2.98 -17.79
CA PHE A 362 12.08 2.98 -16.89
C PHE A 362 12.39 4.39 -16.41
N ASP A 363 12.86 4.51 -15.17
CA ASP A 363 13.40 5.77 -14.64
C ASP A 363 14.80 5.99 -15.24
N SER A 364 15.17 7.24 -15.51
CA SER A 364 16.47 7.55 -16.11
C SER A 364 17.67 7.07 -15.30
N LYS A 365 17.51 6.87 -13.99
CA LYS A 365 18.56 6.41 -13.08
C LYS A 365 18.58 4.89 -12.90
N LEU A 366 17.65 4.15 -13.51
CA LEU A 366 17.55 2.70 -13.42
C LEU A 366 18.36 2.06 -14.55
N PHE A 367 19.26 1.14 -14.20
CA PHE A 367 20.01 0.36 -15.18
C PHE A 367 19.06 -0.62 -15.90
N GLN A 368 19.14 -0.66 -17.23
CA GLN A 368 18.37 -1.60 -18.04
C GLN A 368 19.25 -2.81 -18.33
N PHE A 369 18.78 -4.02 -18.01
CA PHE A 369 19.58 -5.24 -18.24
C PHE A 369 19.83 -5.55 -19.72
N THR A 370 19.12 -4.89 -20.63
CA THR A 370 19.34 -4.95 -22.08
C THR A 370 20.45 -4.01 -22.54
N SER A 371 20.79 -2.99 -21.75
CA SER A 371 21.88 -2.05 -22.05
C SER A 371 23.25 -2.69 -21.75
N PRO A 372 24.34 -2.21 -22.39
CA PRO A 372 25.68 -2.73 -22.14
C PRO A 372 26.07 -2.64 -20.66
N SER A 373 27.00 -3.48 -20.25
CA SER A 373 27.54 -3.49 -18.87
C SER A 373 28.09 -2.12 -18.49
N LEU A 374 27.93 -1.75 -17.21
CA LEU A 374 28.48 -0.51 -16.68
C LEU A 374 30.01 -0.58 -16.63
N GLU A 375 30.66 0.35 -17.33
CA GLU A 375 32.09 0.61 -17.19
C GLU A 375 32.28 1.65 -16.08
N ILE A 376 32.82 1.22 -14.95
CA ILE A 376 33.15 2.11 -13.84
C ILE A 376 34.62 2.45 -13.99
N GLU A 377 34.93 3.66 -14.44
CA GLU A 377 36.31 4.15 -14.45
C GLU A 377 36.82 4.13 -13.00
N GLU A 378 37.82 3.30 -12.72
CA GLU A 378 38.50 3.32 -11.44
C GLU A 378 39.23 4.67 -11.34
N GLU A 379 38.71 5.59 -10.52
CA GLU A 379 39.44 6.80 -10.14
C GLU A 379 40.82 6.36 -9.64
N LYS A 380 41.87 6.65 -10.42
CA LYS A 380 43.26 6.38 -10.04
C LYS A 380 43.51 7.08 -8.69
N LYS A 381 43.70 6.27 -7.65
CA LYS A 381 43.98 6.70 -6.28
C LYS A 381 45.22 7.55 -6.16
#